data_AF-A0A9Q1BS51-F1
#
_entry.id   AF-A0A9Q1BS51-F1
#
_cell.length_a   1.000
_cell.length_b   1.000
_cell.length_c   1.000
_cell.angle_alpha   90.00
_cell.angle_beta   90.00
_cell.angle_gamma   90.00
#
_symmetry.space_group_name_H-M   'P 1'
#
loop_
_entity.id
_entity.type
_entity.pdbx_description
1 polymer ?
#
loop_
_entity_poly.entity_id
_entity_poly.type
_entity_poly.pdbx_seq_one_letter_code
_entity_poly.pdbx_strand_id
1 'polypeptide(L)'
;MDWILLCRAWTCVPCEQGNMSFKQREVCCVYRQTKPLPGPNNNRFNVHQHFTCTSANVVYVLVCKRCNILYVGETKRRLADRVTEHLRSIKQNLPGFPVATHFNPPSTCSIRDLMVSAAISCRGSDHDRLAAENRLIMKLGTLSPHGLSRMAEKNRYATFSNGLKVPLIGLGTWKSEPGEVKKAIKAAIDAGYRHIDGAYSYQNEVEVGEAYKEKMADGTVKREELFVTTKIWGHFYRPERVEHALRLSLKDLQLDYVDLYLMHSPMAVQYKGDKEIFPSGDDGQPLLDDVHYTETWKAMEKLVEKGLAKSIGVSNFNVSQMKEVLKIATVPIAMNQVENHPCINQKELIDFCKSKNIIITAYSPLGSPDRAWASDKDPNLREHPLVKEIADAKGCTPVQVLIAYHLCQGIVCIPKSVTPARIQQNFLALDVNLSDADINKLDTLASDYRACPWDFWSHHVNYPFKE
;
A
#
# COMPACT_ATOMS: atom_id res chain seq x y z
N MET A 1 17.01 34.85 33.62
CA MET A 1 16.09 35.97 33.34
C MET A 1 16.11 36.17 31.83
N ASP A 2 14.98 36.62 31.24
CA ASP A 2 14.77 36.90 29.80
C ASP A 2 14.22 35.80 28.87
N TRP A 3 13.05 35.24 29.20
CA TRP A 3 12.15 34.63 28.20
C TRP A 3 10.69 35.14 28.25
N ILE A 4 10.44 36.25 28.94
CA ILE A 4 9.11 36.89 29.06
C ILE A 4 8.74 37.73 27.81
N LEU A 5 9.66 37.96 26.86
CA LEU A 5 9.50 38.99 25.82
C LEU A 5 9.08 38.50 24.42
N LEU A 6 8.75 37.23 24.21
CA LEU A 6 8.27 36.75 22.89
C LEU A 6 6.81 36.23 22.84
N CYS A 7 6.05 36.24 23.95
CA CYS A 7 4.59 35.98 23.94
C CYS A 7 3.77 37.29 24.00
N ARG A 8 4.15 38.33 23.24
CA ARG A 8 3.41 39.62 23.21
C ARG A 8 2.28 39.71 22.18
N ALA A 9 1.94 38.61 21.51
CA ALA A 9 0.74 38.58 20.71
C ALA A 9 -0.01 37.29 21.02
N TRP A 10 -1.32 37.41 21.26
CA TRP A 10 -2.30 36.31 21.29
C TRP A 10 -2.47 35.55 22.63
N THR A 11 -3.01 36.23 23.66
CA THR A 11 -3.57 35.63 24.89
C THR A 11 -5.02 35.18 24.71
N CYS A 12 -5.44 34.01 25.23
CA CYS A 12 -6.85 33.60 25.32
C CYS A 12 -7.64 34.53 26.26
N VAL A 13 -8.92 34.83 26.01
CA VAL A 13 -9.75 35.75 26.83
C VAL A 13 -9.84 35.33 28.32
N PRO A 14 -10.04 34.05 28.67
CA PRO A 14 -9.91 33.59 30.07
C PRO A 14 -8.49 33.71 30.67
N CYS A 15 -7.42 33.79 29.86
CA CYS A 15 -6.05 33.98 30.34
C CYS A 15 -5.77 35.44 30.77
N GLU A 16 -6.62 36.41 30.40
CA GLU A 16 -6.54 37.80 30.86
C GLU A 16 -7.14 38.01 32.26
N GLN A 17 -7.98 37.09 32.75
CA GLN A 17 -8.73 37.23 34.01
C GLN A 17 -8.02 36.65 35.27
N GLY A 18 -6.72 36.36 35.18
CA GLY A 18 -5.82 36.35 36.35
C GLY A 18 -5.72 35.09 37.23
N ASN A 19 -6.55 34.06 37.07
CA ASN A 19 -6.59 32.92 38.03
C ASN A 19 -5.91 31.62 37.54
N MET A 20 -4.62 31.64 37.19
CA MET A 20 -3.91 30.43 36.73
C MET A 20 -2.43 30.31 37.20
N SER A 21 -2.02 29.06 37.45
CA SER A 21 -0.67 28.62 37.86
C SER A 21 0.41 28.83 36.77
N PHE A 22 1.68 28.76 37.13
CA PHE A 22 2.80 29.00 36.20
C PHE A 22 2.80 28.04 34.99
N LYS A 23 2.47 26.75 35.19
CA LYS A 23 2.34 25.75 34.10
C LYS A 23 1.26 26.09 33.08
N GLN A 24 0.21 26.74 33.54
CA GLN A 24 -0.94 27.12 32.73
C GLN A 24 -0.66 28.31 31.80
N ARG A 25 0.36 29.13 32.10
CA ARG A 25 0.79 30.25 31.26
C ARG A 25 1.64 29.79 30.05
N GLU A 26 2.41 28.71 30.17
CA GLU A 26 3.23 28.17 29.05
C GLU A 26 2.39 27.68 27.86
N VAL A 27 1.14 27.27 28.11
CA VAL A 27 0.31 26.59 27.11
C VAL A 27 -0.60 27.58 26.34
N CYS A 28 -0.84 28.79 26.86
CA CYS A 28 -1.94 29.65 26.39
C CYS A 28 -1.66 30.44 25.08
N CYS A 29 -0.39 30.55 24.62
CA CYS A 29 -0.01 31.39 23.47
C CYS A 29 -0.37 30.82 22.06
N VAL A 30 -1.29 29.85 21.93
CA VAL A 30 -1.51 29.10 20.67
C VAL A 30 -2.94 29.21 20.11
N TYR A 31 -3.86 29.93 20.78
CA TYR A 31 -5.30 29.68 20.65
C TYR A 31 -6.16 30.76 19.97
N ARG A 32 -5.63 31.60 19.08
CA ARG A 32 -6.46 32.57 18.34
C ARG A 32 -6.36 32.33 16.84
N GLN A 33 -7.48 31.84 16.28
CA GLN A 33 -7.77 31.52 14.88
C GLN A 33 -7.17 30.22 14.35
N THR A 34 -8.07 29.26 14.09
CA THR A 34 -7.82 28.08 13.25
C THR A 34 -7.39 28.57 11.86
N LYS A 35 -6.08 28.48 11.58
CA LYS A 35 -5.63 28.60 10.19
C LYS A 35 -6.20 27.41 9.39
N PRO A 36 -6.52 27.58 8.11
CA PRO A 36 -6.89 26.46 7.28
C PRO A 36 -5.78 25.41 7.31
N LEU A 37 -6.10 24.19 7.70
CA LEU A 37 -5.15 23.09 7.75
C LEU A 37 -4.84 22.62 6.33
N PRO A 38 -3.58 22.28 6.01
CA PRO A 38 -3.28 21.60 4.77
C PRO A 38 -3.95 20.22 4.79
N GLY A 39 -4.83 19.96 3.84
CA GLY A 39 -5.42 18.65 3.60
C GLY A 39 -4.76 17.98 2.40
N PRO A 40 -5.14 16.72 2.12
CA PRO A 40 -4.77 16.05 0.87
C PRO A 40 -5.13 16.92 -0.34
N ASN A 41 -4.31 16.86 -1.39
CA ASN A 41 -4.54 17.51 -2.70
C ASN A 41 -4.54 19.05 -2.64
N ASN A 42 -3.67 19.63 -1.81
CA ASN A 42 -3.55 21.09 -1.65
C ASN A 42 -4.86 21.77 -1.17
N ASN A 43 -5.83 20.98 -0.68
CA ASN A 43 -7.07 21.49 -0.12
C ASN A 43 -6.81 22.13 1.24
N ARG A 44 -7.58 23.18 1.54
CA ARG A 44 -7.53 23.86 2.83
C ARG A 44 -8.73 23.47 3.68
N PHE A 45 -8.48 22.85 4.83
CA PHE A 45 -9.53 22.45 5.74
C PHE A 45 -9.78 23.53 6.80
N ASN A 46 -10.96 24.15 6.74
CA ASN A 46 -11.39 25.14 7.72
C ASN A 46 -12.03 24.42 8.92
N VAL A 47 -11.49 24.67 10.11
CA VAL A 47 -12.08 24.21 11.37
C VAL A 47 -12.87 25.37 11.97
N HIS A 48 -14.20 25.24 11.95
CA HIS A 48 -15.13 26.30 12.33
C HIS A 48 -15.49 26.32 13.84
N GLN A 49 -14.90 25.43 14.64
CA GLN A 49 -15.20 25.35 16.08
C GLN A 49 -14.19 26.15 16.91
N HIS A 50 -14.69 26.88 17.91
CA HIS A 50 -13.87 27.56 18.90
C HIS A 50 -13.54 26.63 20.06
N PHE A 51 -12.26 26.57 20.43
CA PHE A 51 -11.75 25.81 21.57
C PHE A 51 -10.76 26.66 22.35
N THR A 52 -10.62 26.35 23.64
CA THR A 52 -9.67 26.99 24.55
C THR A 52 -8.77 25.94 25.18
N CYS A 53 -7.74 26.36 25.91
CA CYS A 53 -6.87 25.46 26.65
C CYS A 53 -7.61 24.62 27.72
N THR A 54 -8.81 25.03 28.13
CA THR A 54 -9.67 24.32 29.09
C THR A 54 -10.65 23.36 28.43
N SER A 55 -10.75 23.34 27.09
CA SER A 55 -11.61 22.40 26.37
C SER A 55 -11.18 20.96 26.67
N ALA A 56 -12.15 20.09 26.94
CA ALA A 56 -11.98 18.67 27.21
C ALA A 56 -12.91 17.86 26.29
N ASN A 57 -12.68 16.55 26.20
CA ASN A 57 -13.39 15.68 25.26
C ASN A 57 -13.26 16.16 23.80
N VAL A 58 -12.00 16.34 23.36
CA VAL A 58 -11.69 16.91 22.03
C VAL A 58 -10.73 16.03 21.24
N VAL A 59 -10.85 16.09 19.93
CA VAL A 59 -9.82 15.66 18.97
C VAL A 59 -9.07 16.91 18.55
N TYR A 60 -7.74 16.94 18.57
CA TYR A 60 -6.92 18.09 18.22
C TYR A 60 -5.89 17.78 17.12
N VAL A 61 -5.36 18.84 16.52
CA VAL A 61 -4.31 18.78 15.51
C VAL A 61 -3.11 19.62 15.94
N LEU A 62 -1.95 18.99 16.06
CA LEU A 62 -0.65 19.67 16.13
C LEU A 62 -0.07 19.82 14.72
N VAL A 63 0.66 20.90 14.50
CA VAL A 63 1.26 21.25 13.22
C VAL A 63 2.71 21.62 13.46
N CYS A 64 3.62 21.04 12.68
CA CYS A 64 4.98 21.55 12.58
C CYS A 64 5.01 22.66 11.52
N LYS A 65 5.21 23.91 11.93
CA LYS A 65 5.27 25.08 11.02
C LYS A 65 6.43 25.02 10.03
N ARG A 66 7.45 24.20 10.30
CA ARG A 66 8.65 24.08 9.47
C ARG A 66 8.45 23.13 8.29
N CYS A 67 7.88 21.96 8.54
CA CYS A 67 7.72 20.90 7.53
C CYS A 67 6.25 20.59 7.21
N ASN A 68 5.30 21.29 7.82
CA ASN A 68 3.85 21.12 7.68
C ASN A 68 3.31 19.73 8.08
N ILE A 69 4.10 18.93 8.81
CA ILE A 69 3.60 17.67 9.37
C ILE A 69 2.46 17.94 10.35
N LEU A 70 1.39 17.18 10.21
CA LEU A 70 0.21 17.21 11.06
C LEU A 70 0.15 15.99 11.98
N TYR A 71 -0.18 16.23 13.26
CA TYR A 71 -0.46 15.21 14.26
C TYR A 71 -1.90 15.32 14.70
N VAL A 72 -2.71 14.32 14.41
CA VAL A 72 -4.05 14.21 15.00
C VAL A 72 -3.96 13.40 16.29
N GLY A 73 -4.61 13.88 17.34
CA GLY A 73 -4.73 13.16 18.61
C GLY A 73 -6.05 13.46 19.31
N GLU A 74 -6.44 12.62 20.27
CA GLU A 74 -7.59 12.87 21.14
C GLU A 74 -7.21 13.10 22.61
N THR A 75 -8.15 13.67 23.38
CA THR A 75 -8.06 13.71 24.84
C THR A 75 -9.44 13.79 25.50
N LYS A 76 -9.63 13.00 26.56
CA LYS A 76 -10.73 13.15 27.54
C LYS A 76 -10.50 14.32 28.49
N ARG A 77 -9.23 14.61 28.80
CA ARG A 77 -8.82 15.65 29.77
C ARG A 77 -8.76 17.00 29.08
N ARG A 78 -8.40 18.05 29.84
CA ARG A 78 -8.18 19.37 29.28
C ARG A 78 -7.10 19.29 28.21
N LEU A 79 -7.31 19.99 27.10
CA LEU A 79 -6.36 20.06 26.01
C LEU A 79 -4.99 20.55 26.49
N ALA A 80 -4.97 21.48 27.45
CA ALA A 80 -3.73 21.95 28.06
C ALA A 80 -2.89 20.82 28.69
N ASP A 81 -3.54 19.87 29.38
CA ASP A 81 -2.85 18.76 30.03
C ASP A 81 -2.20 17.85 28.98
N ARG A 82 -2.93 17.58 27.90
CA ARG A 82 -2.43 16.74 26.81
C ARG A 82 -1.30 17.41 26.03
N VAL A 83 -1.40 18.71 25.75
CA VAL A 83 -0.30 19.47 25.12
C VAL A 83 0.92 19.51 26.03
N THR A 84 0.73 19.64 27.34
CA THR A 84 1.83 19.59 28.32
C THR A 84 2.57 18.24 28.29
N GLU A 85 1.84 17.14 28.11
CA GLU A 85 2.44 15.80 27.93
C GLU A 85 3.29 15.71 26.68
N HIS A 86 2.82 16.24 25.55
CA HIS A 86 3.60 16.31 24.31
C HIS A 86 4.86 17.17 24.48
N LEU A 87 4.74 18.34 25.11
CA LEU A 87 5.90 19.19 25.39
C LEU A 87 6.90 18.48 26.31
N ARG A 88 6.42 17.74 27.32
CA ARG A 88 7.27 16.94 28.20
C ARG A 88 7.98 15.82 27.43
N SER A 89 7.28 15.10 26.55
CA SER A 89 7.89 14.01 25.78
C SER A 89 8.97 14.53 24.82
N ILE A 90 8.76 15.70 24.19
CA ILE A 90 9.80 16.39 23.41
C ILE A 90 10.99 16.76 24.30
N LYS A 91 10.75 17.49 25.41
CA LYS A 91 11.82 17.95 26.32
C LYS A 91 12.66 16.81 26.90
N GLN A 92 12.04 15.66 27.15
CA GLN A 92 12.70 14.48 27.71
C GLN A 92 13.22 13.50 26.65
N ASN A 93 13.03 13.80 25.37
CA ASN A 93 13.36 12.92 24.24
C ASN A 93 12.86 11.48 24.45
N LEU A 94 11.60 11.34 24.88
CA LEU A 94 11.06 10.03 25.23
C LEU A 94 10.88 9.17 23.96
N PRO A 95 11.52 7.99 23.89
CA PRO A 95 11.31 7.07 22.78
C PRO A 95 9.86 6.57 22.74
N GLY A 96 9.35 6.29 21.54
CA GLY A 96 7.99 5.77 21.35
C GLY A 96 6.88 6.83 21.31
N PHE A 97 7.19 8.13 21.44
CA PHE A 97 6.23 9.21 21.25
C PHE A 97 6.45 9.91 19.89
N PRO A 98 5.55 9.76 18.90
CA PRO A 98 5.71 10.30 17.55
C PRO A 98 5.98 11.80 17.46
N VAL A 99 5.39 12.57 18.37
CA VAL A 99 5.66 14.01 18.50
C VAL A 99 7.10 14.25 18.98
N ALA A 100 7.57 13.50 19.98
CA ALA A 100 8.95 13.61 20.48
C ALA A 100 9.97 13.20 19.41
N THR A 101 9.74 12.10 18.70
CA THR A 101 10.61 11.63 17.62
C THR A 101 10.77 12.66 16.49
N HIS A 102 9.75 13.48 16.25
CA HIS A 102 9.82 14.51 15.20
C HIS A 102 10.50 15.80 15.62
N PHE A 103 10.36 16.24 16.87
CA PHE A 103 10.92 17.51 17.33
C PHE A 103 12.28 17.36 18.03
N ASN A 104 12.86 16.15 17.99
CA ASN A 104 14.19 15.82 18.47
C ASN A 104 15.05 15.22 17.36
N PRO A 105 16.40 15.18 17.52
CA PRO A 105 17.30 14.58 16.55
C PRO A 105 16.89 13.16 16.17
N PRO A 106 16.99 12.76 14.88
CA PRO A 106 17.73 13.41 13.79
C PRO A 106 16.96 14.50 13.02
N SER A 107 15.75 14.87 13.45
CA SER A 107 14.98 15.92 12.79
C SER A 107 15.62 17.30 12.96
N THR A 108 15.46 18.17 11.96
CA THR A 108 15.83 19.59 12.06
C THR A 108 14.71 20.45 12.67
N CYS A 109 13.53 19.87 12.95
CA CYS A 109 12.40 20.55 13.58
C CYS A 109 12.58 20.57 15.10
N SER A 110 12.20 21.68 15.73
CA SER A 110 12.33 21.91 17.16
C SER A 110 10.97 22.24 17.80
N ILE A 111 10.91 22.23 19.14
CA ILE A 111 9.70 22.59 19.89
C ILE A 111 9.14 23.99 19.52
N ARG A 112 9.97 24.89 18.96
CA ARG A 112 9.55 26.23 18.49
C ARG A 112 8.70 26.17 17.22
N ASP A 113 8.83 25.10 16.46
CA ASP A 113 8.10 24.84 15.22
C ASP A 113 6.71 24.24 15.49
N LEU A 114 6.45 23.75 16.71
CA LEU A 114 5.16 23.19 17.12
C LEU A 114 4.07 24.27 17.22
N MET A 115 2.90 23.96 16.69
CA MET A 115 1.68 24.76 16.77
C MET A 115 0.47 23.85 17.03
N VAL A 116 -0.53 24.31 17.77
CA VAL A 116 -1.82 23.64 17.96
C VAL A 116 -2.83 24.38 17.09
N SER A 117 -3.44 23.72 16.12
CA SER A 117 -4.15 24.44 15.04
C SER A 117 -5.64 24.13 14.93
N ALA A 118 -6.12 23.01 15.49
CA ALA A 118 -7.55 22.69 15.45
C ALA A 118 -7.96 21.76 16.59
N ALA A 119 -9.20 21.87 17.05
CA ALA A 119 -9.84 20.83 17.84
C ALA A 119 -11.34 20.67 17.48
N ILE A 120 -11.83 19.43 17.43
CA ILE A 120 -13.24 19.06 17.28
C ILE A 120 -13.74 18.68 18.67
N SER A 121 -14.77 19.35 19.16
CA SER A 121 -15.45 18.96 20.40
C SER A 121 -16.38 17.78 20.13
N CYS A 122 -16.23 16.71 20.91
CA CYS A 122 -17.07 15.54 20.84
C CYS A 122 -18.14 15.66 21.93
N ARG A 123 -19.42 15.66 21.55
CA ARG A 123 -20.55 15.71 22.50
C ARG A 123 -21.00 14.33 22.99
N GLY A 124 -20.36 13.26 22.51
CA GLY A 124 -20.75 11.88 22.76
C GLY A 124 -19.76 11.10 23.64
N SER A 125 -19.93 9.77 23.60
CA SER A 125 -19.13 8.77 24.31
C SER A 125 -17.66 8.75 23.85
N ASP A 126 -16.81 7.99 24.55
CA ASP A 126 -15.43 7.75 24.12
C ASP A 126 -15.34 7.18 22.70
N HIS A 127 -16.30 6.35 22.34
CA HIS A 127 -16.42 5.79 21.00
C HIS A 127 -16.62 6.90 19.94
N ASP A 128 -17.43 7.92 20.24
CA ASP A 128 -17.69 9.03 19.33
C ASP A 128 -16.46 9.91 19.10
N ARG A 129 -15.63 10.07 20.15
CA ARG A 129 -14.37 10.82 20.07
C ARG A 129 -13.32 10.08 19.26
N LEU A 130 -13.14 8.78 19.49
CA LEU A 130 -12.26 7.94 18.68
C LEU A 130 -12.72 7.87 17.22
N ALA A 131 -14.04 7.82 16.97
CA ALA A 131 -14.58 7.91 15.62
C ALA A 131 -14.33 9.29 14.97
N ALA A 132 -14.39 10.38 15.75
CA ALA A 132 -14.04 11.72 15.27
C ALA A 132 -12.53 11.85 14.97
N GLU A 133 -11.68 11.24 15.79
CA GLU A 133 -10.24 11.18 15.58
C GLU A 133 -9.91 10.46 14.28
N ASN A 134 -10.44 9.26 14.09
CA ASN A 134 -10.27 8.49 12.86
C ASN A 134 -10.79 9.24 11.62
N ARG A 135 -11.93 9.93 11.72
CA ARG A 135 -12.45 10.77 10.63
C ARG A 135 -11.50 11.92 10.29
N LEU A 136 -10.90 12.54 11.31
CA LEU A 136 -9.98 13.66 11.10
C LEU A 136 -8.62 13.19 10.57
N ILE A 137 -8.12 12.05 11.05
CA ILE A 137 -6.94 11.34 10.52
C ILE A 137 -7.15 11.05 9.03
N MET A 138 -8.29 10.46 8.67
CA MET A 138 -8.68 10.19 7.28
C MET A 138 -8.72 11.46 6.45
N LYS A 139 -9.34 12.51 6.98
CA LYS A 139 -9.51 13.78 6.26
C LYS A 139 -8.21 14.54 6.05
N LEU A 140 -7.25 14.40 6.97
CA LEU A 140 -5.96 15.09 6.93
C LEU A 140 -4.83 14.21 6.41
N GLY A 141 -5.08 12.93 6.09
CA GLY A 141 -4.06 12.00 5.59
C GLY A 141 -2.95 11.69 6.61
N THR A 142 -3.23 11.79 7.91
CA THR A 142 -2.23 11.49 8.95
C THR A 142 -2.23 10.01 9.31
N LEU A 143 -1.17 9.48 9.92
CA LEU A 143 -1.14 8.11 10.43
C LEU A 143 -2.02 7.91 11.68
N SER A 144 -2.61 6.72 11.82
CA SER A 144 -3.23 6.24 13.06
C SER A 144 -2.46 5.04 13.63
N PRO A 145 -2.25 4.95 14.97
CA PRO A 145 -2.38 6.02 15.95
C PRO A 145 -1.15 6.95 15.96
N HIS A 146 -1.33 8.22 16.33
CA HIS A 146 -0.28 9.22 16.64
C HIS A 146 0.39 10.00 15.48
N GLY A 147 -0.20 10.04 14.29
CA GLY A 147 -0.09 11.19 13.40
C GLY A 147 1.32 11.58 12.92
N LEU A 148 2.14 10.65 12.42
CA LEU A 148 3.32 11.01 11.61
C LEU A 148 2.98 10.93 10.11
N SER A 149 2.90 12.06 9.42
CA SER A 149 2.92 12.07 7.95
C SER A 149 4.36 11.97 7.44
N ARG A 150 4.89 10.75 7.28
CA ARG A 150 6.05 10.47 6.42
C ARG A 150 5.61 10.18 4.99
N MET A 151 4.82 11.05 4.35
CA MET A 151 4.35 10.77 2.99
C MET A 151 5.49 10.70 1.95
N ALA A 152 6.67 11.28 2.23
CA ALA A 152 7.80 11.29 1.29
C ALA A 152 8.81 10.13 1.46
N GLU A 153 8.76 9.34 2.54
CA GLU A 153 9.77 8.27 2.83
C GLU A 153 9.16 6.88 3.07
N LYS A 154 7.84 6.70 2.90
CA LYS A 154 7.17 5.44 3.27
C LYS A 154 7.33 4.30 2.28
N ASN A 155 7.43 4.58 0.99
CA ASN A 155 7.59 3.52 0.03
C ASN A 155 8.99 2.95 0.19
N ARG A 156 9.08 1.76 0.77
CA ARG A 156 10.25 0.90 0.59
C ARG A 156 10.24 0.44 -0.87
N TYR A 157 11.39 0.45 -1.53
CA TYR A 157 11.50 0.07 -2.94
C TYR A 157 12.42 -1.13 -3.09
N ALA A 158 12.09 -2.03 -4.00
CA ALA A 158 13.08 -2.87 -4.66
C ALA A 158 13.57 -2.16 -5.92
N THR A 159 14.76 -2.52 -6.40
CA THR A 159 15.35 -1.94 -7.61
C THR A 159 15.58 -3.07 -8.61
N PHE A 160 15.02 -2.94 -9.81
CA PHE A 160 15.27 -3.86 -10.91
C PHE A 160 16.69 -3.70 -11.45
N SER A 161 17.14 -4.70 -12.21
CA SER A 161 18.46 -4.70 -12.86
C SER A 161 18.68 -3.53 -13.83
N ASN A 162 17.60 -2.96 -14.38
CA ASN A 162 17.65 -1.75 -15.22
C ASN A 162 17.61 -0.43 -14.41
N GLY A 163 17.63 -0.48 -13.08
CA GLY A 163 17.62 0.68 -12.18
C GLY A 163 16.23 1.23 -11.85
N LEU A 164 15.16 0.74 -12.50
CA LEU A 164 13.79 1.15 -12.17
C LEU A 164 13.42 0.67 -10.75
N LYS A 165 12.77 1.54 -9.98
CA LYS A 165 12.35 1.24 -8.60
C LYS A 165 10.88 0.84 -8.56
N VAL A 166 10.60 -0.28 -7.92
CA VAL A 166 9.23 -0.77 -7.66
C VAL A 166 8.90 -0.63 -6.18
N PRO A 167 7.78 0.01 -5.79
CA PRO A 167 7.33 0.01 -4.40
C PRO A 167 7.07 -1.43 -3.91
N LEU A 168 7.59 -1.75 -2.72
CA LEU A 168 7.43 -3.08 -2.11
C LEU A 168 5.97 -3.40 -1.77
N ILE A 169 5.11 -2.41 -1.61
CA ILE A 169 3.67 -2.63 -1.43
C ILE A 169 2.90 -2.07 -2.62
N GLY A 170 2.04 -2.89 -3.21
CA GLY A 170 1.08 -2.48 -4.23
C GLY A 170 -0.35 -2.87 -3.88
N LEU A 171 -1.32 -2.32 -4.62
CA LEU A 171 -2.72 -2.73 -4.51
C LEU A 171 -3.04 -3.72 -5.65
N GLY A 172 -3.45 -4.94 -5.31
CA GLY A 172 -4.01 -5.89 -6.28
C GLY A 172 -5.47 -5.57 -6.60
N THR A 173 -5.88 -5.74 -7.86
CA THR A 173 -7.22 -5.34 -8.34
C THR A 173 -8.14 -6.49 -8.75
N TRP A 174 -7.66 -7.75 -8.70
CA TRP A 174 -8.45 -8.93 -9.07
C TRP A 174 -9.75 -9.06 -8.26
N LYS A 175 -10.84 -9.48 -8.91
CA LYS A 175 -12.18 -9.67 -8.30
C LYS A 175 -12.75 -8.44 -7.58
N SER A 176 -12.60 -7.26 -8.17
CA SER A 176 -13.37 -6.10 -7.73
C SER A 176 -14.69 -6.09 -8.48
N GLU A 177 -15.81 -5.93 -7.78
CA GLU A 177 -17.11 -5.81 -8.45
C GLU A 177 -17.16 -4.50 -9.27
N PRO A 178 -18.03 -4.43 -10.30
CA PRO A 178 -18.17 -3.21 -11.11
C PRO A 178 -18.40 -1.97 -10.24
N GLY A 179 -17.61 -0.91 -10.48
CA GLY A 179 -17.66 0.35 -9.75
C GLY A 179 -16.90 0.36 -8.40
N GLU A 180 -16.38 -0.76 -7.92
CA GLU A 180 -15.59 -0.83 -6.69
C GLU A 180 -14.11 -0.52 -6.92
N VAL A 181 -13.52 -1.02 -8.02
CA VAL A 181 -12.07 -0.91 -8.24
C VAL A 181 -11.64 0.54 -8.34
N LYS A 182 -12.41 1.39 -9.03
CA LYS A 182 -12.12 2.82 -9.16
C LYS A 182 -12.01 3.50 -7.79
N LYS A 183 -12.95 3.21 -6.88
CA LYS A 183 -12.93 3.75 -5.51
C LYS A 183 -11.73 3.20 -4.72
N ALA A 184 -11.40 1.93 -4.90
CA ALA A 184 -10.26 1.29 -4.27
C ALA A 184 -8.93 1.92 -4.71
N ILE A 185 -8.71 2.13 -6.02
CA ILE A 185 -7.52 2.79 -6.55
C ILE A 185 -7.38 4.21 -5.98
N LYS A 186 -8.47 4.99 -5.99
CA LYS A 186 -8.47 6.34 -5.42
C LYS A 186 -8.08 6.33 -3.94
N ALA A 187 -8.69 5.45 -3.15
CA ALA A 187 -8.37 5.28 -1.74
C ALA A 187 -6.92 4.83 -1.49
N ALA A 188 -6.37 3.96 -2.36
CA ALA A 188 -4.98 3.52 -2.27
C ALA A 188 -4.01 4.66 -2.57
N ILE A 189 -4.22 5.42 -3.64
CA ILE A 189 -3.40 6.59 -3.99
C ILE A 189 -3.41 7.61 -2.84
N ASP A 190 -4.60 7.86 -2.26
CA ASP A 190 -4.78 8.76 -1.10
C ASP A 190 -4.09 8.23 0.17
N ALA A 191 -4.07 6.92 0.38
CA ALA A 191 -3.37 6.29 1.49
C ALA A 191 -1.83 6.33 1.34
N GLY A 192 -1.33 6.53 0.12
CA GLY A 192 0.10 6.63 -0.21
C GLY A 192 0.64 5.54 -1.13
N TYR A 193 -0.21 4.60 -1.59
CA TYR A 193 0.21 3.61 -2.57
C TYR A 193 0.68 4.30 -3.84
N ARG A 194 1.74 3.74 -4.41
CA ARG A 194 2.27 4.12 -5.72
C ARG A 194 2.44 2.95 -6.66
N HIS A 195 2.19 1.72 -6.22
CA HIS A 195 2.18 0.53 -7.08
C HIS A 195 0.76 -0.01 -7.18
N ILE A 196 0.25 -0.17 -8.40
CA ILE A 196 -1.03 -0.79 -8.69
C ILE A 196 -0.80 -1.99 -9.60
N ASP A 197 -1.30 -3.16 -9.19
CA ASP A 197 -1.22 -4.41 -9.93
C ASP A 197 -2.58 -4.75 -10.54
N GLY A 198 -2.63 -4.79 -11.87
CA GLY A 198 -3.78 -5.21 -12.67
C GLY A 198 -3.43 -6.33 -13.64
N ALA A 199 -4.39 -6.69 -14.48
CA ALA A 199 -4.21 -7.60 -15.60
C ALA A 199 -5.37 -7.44 -16.58
N TYR A 200 -5.12 -7.71 -17.87
CA TYR A 200 -6.17 -7.70 -18.88
C TYR A 200 -7.34 -8.64 -18.53
N SER A 201 -7.04 -9.84 -18.03
CA SER A 201 -8.06 -10.85 -17.69
C SER A 201 -8.95 -10.47 -16.50
N TYR A 202 -8.64 -9.41 -15.75
CA TYR A 202 -9.49 -8.94 -14.66
C TYR A 202 -10.69 -8.12 -15.15
N GLN A 203 -10.67 -7.73 -16.43
CA GLN A 203 -11.76 -7.02 -17.12
C GLN A 203 -12.21 -5.72 -16.42
N ASN A 204 -11.29 -5.07 -15.70
CA ASN A 204 -11.58 -3.86 -14.93
C ASN A 204 -10.55 -2.74 -15.18
N GLU A 205 -9.69 -2.87 -16.19
CA GLU A 205 -8.65 -1.89 -16.52
C GLU A 205 -9.24 -0.51 -16.91
N VAL A 206 -10.43 -0.46 -17.51
CA VAL A 206 -11.14 0.79 -17.84
C VAL A 206 -11.39 1.63 -16.57
N GLU A 207 -11.96 1.01 -15.54
CA GLU A 207 -12.24 1.68 -14.26
C GLU A 207 -10.96 2.10 -13.52
N VAL A 208 -9.90 1.29 -13.65
CA VAL A 208 -8.57 1.63 -13.12
C VAL A 208 -8.00 2.86 -13.84
N GLY A 209 -8.08 2.91 -15.16
CA GLY A 209 -7.64 4.06 -15.97
C GLY A 209 -8.40 5.34 -15.66
N GLU A 210 -9.72 5.24 -15.43
CA GLU A 210 -10.51 6.37 -14.96
C GLU A 210 -10.03 6.91 -13.61
N ALA A 211 -9.70 6.02 -12.66
CA ALA A 211 -9.16 6.42 -11.37
C ALA A 211 -7.81 7.15 -11.50
N TYR A 212 -6.92 6.65 -12.37
CA TYR A 212 -5.65 7.31 -12.65
C TYR A 212 -5.87 8.70 -13.22
N LYS A 213 -6.71 8.82 -14.25
CA LYS A 213 -7.02 10.10 -14.88
C LYS A 213 -7.56 11.11 -13.89
N GLU A 214 -8.49 10.73 -13.02
CA GLU A 214 -9.03 11.61 -11.99
C GLU A 214 -7.96 12.06 -10.97
N LYS A 215 -7.11 11.13 -10.51
CA LYS A 215 -6.05 11.42 -9.52
C LYS A 215 -4.85 12.18 -10.07
N MET A 216 -4.62 12.09 -11.37
CA MET A 216 -3.65 12.93 -12.06
C MET A 216 -4.23 14.33 -12.34
N ALA A 217 -5.51 14.41 -12.71
CA ALA A 217 -6.18 15.68 -12.99
C ALA A 217 -6.36 16.56 -11.73
N ASP A 218 -6.61 15.97 -10.56
CA ASP A 218 -6.71 16.70 -9.29
C ASP A 218 -5.35 16.99 -8.63
N GLY A 219 -4.25 16.54 -9.24
CA GLY A 219 -2.89 16.76 -8.76
C GLY A 219 -2.48 15.92 -7.55
N THR A 220 -3.23 14.87 -7.18
CA THR A 220 -2.85 13.95 -6.09
C THR A 220 -1.52 13.23 -6.39
N VAL A 221 -1.32 12.84 -7.65
CA VAL A 221 -0.18 12.04 -8.10
C VAL A 221 0.15 12.38 -9.55
N LYS A 222 1.42 12.25 -9.94
CA LYS A 222 1.85 12.32 -11.34
C LYS A 222 2.04 10.94 -11.94
N ARG A 223 2.02 10.81 -13.27
CA ARG A 223 2.20 9.51 -13.94
C ARG A 223 3.52 8.85 -13.54
N GLU A 224 4.61 9.60 -13.50
CA GLU A 224 5.95 9.13 -13.15
C GLU A 224 6.10 8.72 -11.69
N GLU A 225 5.14 9.07 -10.83
CA GLU A 225 5.10 8.62 -9.43
C GLU A 225 4.35 7.30 -9.27
N LEU A 226 3.53 6.90 -10.25
CA LEU A 226 2.83 5.62 -10.27
C LEU A 226 3.71 4.55 -10.93
N PHE A 227 3.71 3.38 -10.33
CA PHE A 227 4.21 2.13 -10.87
C PHE A 227 3.01 1.26 -11.23
N VAL A 228 2.75 1.10 -12.52
CA VAL A 228 1.60 0.35 -13.03
C VAL A 228 2.08 -0.98 -13.61
N THR A 229 1.56 -2.07 -13.05
CA THR A 229 1.76 -3.43 -13.55
C THR A 229 0.48 -3.90 -14.24
N THR A 230 0.59 -4.42 -15.46
CA THR A 230 -0.48 -5.22 -16.09
C THR A 230 0.09 -6.47 -16.76
N LYS A 231 -0.76 -7.35 -17.27
CA LYS A 231 -0.39 -8.70 -17.68
C LYS A 231 -1.08 -9.12 -18.98
N ILE A 232 -0.31 -9.70 -19.90
CA ILE A 232 -0.85 -10.38 -21.09
C ILE A 232 -1.51 -11.69 -20.66
N TRP A 233 -2.71 -11.98 -21.17
CA TRP A 233 -3.42 -13.23 -20.92
C TRP A 233 -3.16 -14.28 -22.02
N GLY A 234 -3.34 -15.57 -21.68
CA GLY A 234 -2.91 -16.72 -22.49
C GLY A 234 -3.43 -16.77 -23.92
N HIS A 235 -4.59 -16.16 -24.21
CA HIS A 235 -5.17 -16.11 -25.55
C HIS A 235 -4.45 -15.16 -26.51
N PHE A 236 -3.53 -14.34 -26.01
CA PHE A 236 -2.73 -13.41 -26.82
C PHE A 236 -1.26 -13.85 -27.00
N TYR A 237 -0.89 -15.07 -26.63
CA TYR A 237 0.52 -15.49 -26.58
C TYR A 237 1.18 -15.67 -27.94
N ARG A 238 0.42 -15.88 -29.02
CA ARG A 238 0.95 -15.87 -30.39
C ARG A 238 1.72 -14.54 -30.63
N PRO A 239 2.99 -14.56 -31.07
CA PRO A 239 3.86 -13.37 -31.14
C PRO A 239 3.25 -12.13 -31.82
N GLU A 240 2.46 -12.34 -32.88
CA GLU A 240 1.79 -11.28 -33.64
C GLU A 240 0.69 -10.55 -32.86
N ARG A 241 0.23 -11.10 -31.73
CA ARG A 241 -0.83 -10.53 -30.88
C ARG A 241 -0.31 -9.81 -29.64
N VAL A 242 0.95 -10.04 -29.26
CA VAL A 242 1.51 -9.54 -28.00
C VAL A 242 1.44 -8.01 -27.90
N GLU A 243 1.78 -7.29 -28.98
CA GLU A 243 1.67 -5.82 -28.98
C GLU A 243 0.22 -5.34 -28.98
N HIS A 244 -0.66 -6.00 -29.73
CA HIS A 244 -2.09 -5.68 -29.74
C HIS A 244 -2.68 -5.76 -28.33
N ALA A 245 -2.35 -6.83 -27.59
CA ALA A 245 -2.80 -7.02 -26.22
C ALA A 245 -2.36 -5.88 -25.28
N LEU A 246 -1.08 -5.47 -25.33
CA LEU A 246 -0.62 -4.34 -24.49
C LEU A 246 -1.29 -3.02 -24.91
N ARG A 247 -1.51 -2.79 -26.21
CA ARG A 247 -2.20 -1.58 -26.67
C ARG A 247 -3.66 -1.51 -26.22
N LEU A 248 -4.35 -2.65 -26.14
CA LEU A 248 -5.68 -2.71 -25.53
C LEU A 248 -5.63 -2.30 -24.05
N SER A 249 -4.73 -2.88 -23.26
CA SER A 249 -4.55 -2.50 -21.85
C SER A 249 -4.17 -1.03 -21.69
N LEU A 250 -3.24 -0.50 -22.50
CA LEU A 250 -2.86 0.92 -22.47
C LEU A 250 -4.03 1.85 -22.76
N LYS A 251 -4.88 1.49 -23.74
CA LYS A 251 -6.12 2.22 -24.04
C LYS A 251 -7.07 2.24 -22.85
N ASP A 252 -7.34 1.08 -22.26
CA ASP A 252 -8.28 0.94 -21.15
C ASP A 252 -7.74 1.65 -19.89
N LEU A 253 -6.45 1.51 -19.60
CA LEU A 253 -5.74 2.20 -18.52
C LEU A 253 -5.56 3.71 -18.78
N GLN A 254 -5.80 4.18 -20.01
CA GLN A 254 -5.57 5.57 -20.44
C GLN A 254 -4.12 6.02 -20.20
N LEU A 255 -3.15 5.19 -20.58
CA LEU A 255 -1.72 5.41 -20.40
C LEU A 255 -0.95 5.24 -21.71
N ASP A 256 0.18 5.94 -21.84
CA ASP A 256 1.10 5.75 -22.98
C ASP A 256 2.08 4.59 -22.77
N TYR A 257 2.35 4.23 -21.51
CA TYR A 257 3.23 3.14 -21.13
C TYR A 257 2.82 2.52 -19.78
N VAL A 258 3.25 1.28 -19.54
CA VAL A 258 3.25 0.63 -18.22
C VAL A 258 4.66 0.49 -17.67
N ASP A 259 4.81 0.50 -16.35
CA ASP A 259 6.11 0.36 -15.71
C ASP A 259 6.59 -1.10 -15.78
N LEU A 260 5.65 -2.03 -15.69
CA LEU A 260 5.89 -3.46 -15.79
C LEU A 260 4.79 -4.17 -16.58
N TYR A 261 5.18 -4.99 -17.55
CA TYR A 261 4.28 -5.89 -18.27
C TYR A 261 4.68 -7.35 -18.06
N LEU A 262 3.76 -8.16 -17.54
CA LEU A 262 4.03 -9.56 -17.19
C LEU A 262 3.33 -10.53 -18.13
N MET A 263 3.98 -11.65 -18.44
CA MET A 263 3.29 -12.84 -18.93
C MET A 263 2.53 -13.48 -17.77
N HIS A 264 1.20 -13.54 -17.83
CA HIS A 264 0.39 -13.91 -16.65
C HIS A 264 0.60 -15.38 -16.22
N SER A 265 0.94 -16.24 -17.16
CA SER A 265 1.23 -17.67 -16.97
C SER A 265 2.14 -18.19 -18.09
N PRO A 266 2.77 -19.37 -17.96
CA PRO A 266 3.46 -20.03 -19.08
C PRO A 266 2.51 -20.78 -20.03
N MET A 267 1.19 -20.69 -19.83
CA MET A 267 0.18 -21.50 -20.53
C MET A 267 -0.57 -20.67 -21.57
N ALA A 268 -0.58 -21.14 -22.81
CA ALA A 268 -1.30 -20.52 -23.91
C ALA A 268 -2.69 -21.17 -24.08
N VAL A 269 -3.66 -20.38 -24.51
CA VAL A 269 -5.00 -20.85 -24.88
C VAL A 269 -5.39 -20.30 -26.24
N GLN A 270 -6.31 -20.94 -26.94
CA GLN A 270 -6.64 -20.56 -28.31
C GLN A 270 -7.24 -19.16 -28.37
N TYR A 271 -6.79 -18.35 -29.33
CA TYR A 271 -7.45 -17.08 -29.59
C TYR A 271 -8.80 -17.30 -30.29
N LYS A 272 -9.90 -16.94 -29.64
CA LYS A 272 -11.26 -16.89 -30.24
C LYS A 272 -11.83 -15.47 -30.37
N GLY A 273 -11.11 -14.47 -29.85
CA GLY A 273 -11.51 -13.06 -29.86
C GLY A 273 -10.87 -12.30 -28.69
N ASP A 274 -10.76 -10.98 -28.78
CA ASP A 274 -10.11 -10.16 -27.75
C ASP A 274 -10.78 -10.33 -26.36
N LYS A 275 -12.10 -10.55 -26.33
CA LYS A 275 -12.90 -10.69 -25.11
C LYS A 275 -13.13 -12.15 -24.69
N GLU A 276 -12.76 -13.12 -25.52
CA GLU A 276 -12.87 -14.56 -25.23
C GLU A 276 -11.68 -15.02 -24.37
N ILE A 277 -11.64 -14.58 -23.12
CA ILE A 277 -10.50 -14.81 -22.21
C ILE A 277 -10.38 -16.26 -21.73
N PHE A 278 -11.47 -17.02 -21.70
CA PHE A 278 -11.48 -18.44 -21.30
C PHE A 278 -12.15 -19.26 -22.41
N PRO A 279 -11.45 -19.48 -23.54
CA PRO A 279 -12.00 -20.24 -24.65
C PRO A 279 -12.21 -21.70 -24.21
N SER A 280 -13.43 -22.20 -24.35
CA SER A 280 -13.78 -23.59 -24.02
C SER A 280 -14.38 -24.31 -25.23
N GLY A 281 -14.14 -25.62 -25.31
CA GLY A 281 -14.78 -26.50 -26.29
C GLY A 281 -16.21 -26.85 -25.89
N ASP A 282 -16.89 -27.59 -26.75
CA ASP A 282 -18.26 -28.07 -26.51
C ASP A 282 -18.35 -29.03 -25.29
N ASP A 283 -17.23 -29.64 -24.92
CA ASP A 283 -17.06 -30.50 -23.74
C ASP A 283 -16.79 -29.70 -22.44
N GLY A 284 -16.77 -28.37 -22.51
CA GLY A 284 -16.46 -27.48 -21.41
C GLY A 284 -14.98 -27.42 -21.03
N GLN A 285 -14.10 -28.15 -21.74
CA GLN A 285 -12.67 -28.15 -21.50
C GLN A 285 -12.01 -26.91 -22.10
N PRO A 286 -10.91 -26.42 -21.50
CA PRO A 286 -10.19 -25.27 -22.04
C PRO A 286 -9.56 -25.60 -23.38
N LEU A 287 -9.73 -24.72 -24.36
CA LEU A 287 -9.05 -24.82 -25.65
C LEU A 287 -7.61 -24.34 -25.49
N LEU A 288 -6.68 -25.27 -25.31
CA LEU A 288 -5.26 -24.99 -25.14
C LEU A 288 -4.60 -24.63 -26.48
N ASP A 289 -3.53 -23.85 -26.43
CA ASP A 289 -2.68 -23.54 -27.58
C ASP A 289 -1.24 -24.04 -27.34
N ASP A 290 -0.50 -24.31 -28.41
CA ASP A 290 0.81 -24.95 -28.37
C ASP A 290 2.00 -23.96 -28.38
N VAL A 291 1.71 -22.65 -28.39
CA VAL A 291 2.74 -21.60 -28.38
C VAL A 291 3.64 -21.76 -27.16
N HIS A 292 4.94 -21.86 -27.43
CA HIS A 292 5.91 -21.91 -26.34
C HIS A 292 6.10 -20.51 -25.77
N TYR A 293 6.13 -20.38 -24.44
CA TYR A 293 6.25 -19.07 -23.77
C TYR A 293 7.53 -18.31 -24.13
N THR A 294 8.58 -18.99 -24.63
CA THR A 294 9.79 -18.32 -25.12
C THR A 294 9.55 -17.51 -26.39
N GLU A 295 8.63 -17.93 -27.26
CA GLU A 295 8.22 -17.17 -28.45
C GLU A 295 7.49 -15.89 -28.05
N THR A 296 6.57 -16.01 -27.09
CA THR A 296 5.86 -14.88 -26.48
C THR A 296 6.86 -13.90 -25.83
N TRP A 297 7.84 -14.42 -25.09
CA TRP A 297 8.88 -13.59 -24.48
C TRP A 297 9.63 -12.75 -25.52
N LYS A 298 10.05 -13.37 -26.64
CA LYS A 298 10.71 -12.64 -27.74
C LYS A 298 9.87 -11.52 -28.33
N ALA A 299 8.55 -11.68 -28.38
CA ALA A 299 7.65 -10.61 -28.78
C ALA A 299 7.52 -9.52 -27.71
N MET A 300 7.53 -9.89 -26.42
CA MET A 300 7.49 -8.93 -25.30
C MET A 300 8.74 -8.05 -25.25
N GLU A 301 9.93 -8.55 -25.60
CA GLU A 301 11.18 -7.76 -25.66
C GLU A 301 11.03 -6.53 -26.56
N LYS A 302 10.33 -6.67 -27.69
CA LYS A 302 10.06 -5.57 -28.63
C LYS A 302 9.17 -4.48 -28.04
N LEU A 303 8.37 -4.78 -27.02
CA LEU A 303 7.53 -3.79 -26.34
C LEU A 303 8.37 -2.80 -25.53
N VAL A 304 9.52 -3.25 -25.00
CA VAL A 304 10.48 -2.40 -24.29
C VAL A 304 11.22 -1.49 -25.26
N GLU A 305 11.66 -2.03 -26.40
CA GLU A 305 12.27 -1.24 -27.48
C GLU A 305 11.36 -0.12 -27.97
N LYS A 306 10.05 -0.39 -28.06
CA LYS A 306 9.01 0.59 -28.44
C LYS A 306 8.61 1.54 -27.31
N GLY A 307 9.12 1.34 -26.09
CA GLY A 307 8.80 2.16 -24.92
C GLY A 307 7.38 1.97 -24.36
N LEU A 308 6.63 0.96 -24.82
CA LEU A 308 5.28 0.65 -24.35
C LEU A 308 5.28 0.05 -22.93
N ALA A 309 6.35 -0.66 -22.58
CA ALA A 309 6.63 -1.15 -21.24
C ALA A 309 8.05 -0.73 -20.83
N LYS A 310 8.23 -0.23 -19.60
CA LYS A 310 9.59 0.10 -19.08
C LYS A 310 10.37 -1.14 -18.69
N SER A 311 9.68 -2.15 -18.17
CA SER A 311 10.22 -3.45 -17.78
C SER A 311 9.25 -4.56 -18.17
N ILE A 312 9.78 -5.75 -18.40
CA ILE A 312 8.98 -6.96 -18.63
C ILE A 312 9.38 -8.06 -17.67
N GLY A 313 8.44 -8.95 -17.39
CA GLY A 313 8.65 -10.08 -16.51
C GLY A 313 7.63 -11.17 -16.76
N VAL A 314 7.52 -12.09 -15.82
CA VAL A 314 6.62 -13.22 -15.90
C VAL A 314 5.83 -13.39 -14.61
N SER A 315 4.83 -14.27 -14.63
CA SER A 315 4.02 -14.63 -13.48
C SER A 315 3.66 -16.10 -13.58
N ASN A 316 3.70 -16.80 -12.45
CA ASN A 316 3.44 -18.24 -12.36
C ASN A 316 4.45 -19.13 -13.11
N PHE A 317 5.70 -18.69 -13.22
CA PHE A 317 6.77 -19.50 -13.80
C PHE A 317 7.53 -20.24 -12.70
N ASN A 318 7.77 -21.53 -12.90
CA ASN A 318 8.63 -22.33 -12.03
C ASN A 318 10.12 -22.19 -12.40
N VAL A 319 11.02 -22.86 -11.66
CA VAL A 319 12.46 -22.73 -11.86
C VAL A 319 12.90 -23.24 -13.24
N SER A 320 12.34 -24.36 -13.74
CA SER A 320 12.72 -24.92 -15.04
C SER A 320 12.34 -23.97 -16.18
N GLN A 321 11.12 -23.43 -16.16
CA GLN A 321 10.62 -22.47 -17.14
C GLN A 321 11.41 -21.15 -17.12
N MET A 322 11.72 -20.64 -15.92
CA MET A 322 12.56 -19.45 -15.78
C MET A 322 13.96 -19.66 -16.38
N LYS A 323 14.57 -20.84 -16.19
CA LYS A 323 15.86 -21.18 -16.80
C LYS A 323 15.77 -21.18 -18.33
N GLU A 324 14.66 -21.60 -18.92
CA GLU A 324 14.47 -21.57 -20.38
C GLU A 324 14.37 -20.15 -20.93
N VAL A 325 13.57 -19.28 -20.29
CA VAL A 325 13.50 -17.86 -20.68
C VAL A 325 14.87 -17.19 -20.56
N LEU A 326 15.60 -17.44 -19.46
CA LEU A 326 16.93 -16.88 -19.24
C LEU A 326 17.97 -17.26 -20.32
N LYS A 327 17.83 -18.42 -20.98
CA LYS A 327 18.73 -18.83 -22.08
C LYS A 327 18.57 -17.94 -23.30
N ILE A 328 17.37 -17.41 -23.53
CA ILE A 328 17.03 -16.67 -24.74
C ILE A 328 16.88 -15.16 -24.50
N ALA A 329 16.71 -14.72 -23.25
CA ALA A 329 16.40 -13.33 -22.92
C ALA A 329 17.56 -12.38 -23.25
N THR A 330 17.27 -11.34 -24.02
CA THR A 330 18.14 -10.17 -24.23
C THR A 330 17.69 -8.97 -23.40
N VAL A 331 16.41 -8.88 -23.05
CA VAL A 331 15.90 -7.98 -22.02
C VAL A 331 15.86 -8.74 -20.69
N PRO A 332 16.35 -8.19 -19.57
CA PRO A 332 16.31 -8.89 -18.28
C PRO A 332 14.87 -9.21 -17.85
N ILE A 333 14.68 -10.39 -17.25
CA ILE A 333 13.43 -10.71 -16.54
C ILE A 333 13.41 -9.88 -15.26
N ALA A 334 12.60 -8.82 -15.22
CA ALA A 334 12.59 -7.90 -14.08
C ALA A 334 11.95 -8.53 -12.84
N MET A 335 10.93 -9.36 -13.04
CA MET A 335 10.10 -9.91 -11.98
C MET A 335 9.52 -11.28 -12.33
N ASN A 336 9.34 -12.13 -11.31
CA ASN A 336 8.40 -13.24 -11.33
C ASN A 336 7.33 -13.03 -10.25
N GLN A 337 6.07 -12.89 -10.66
CA GLN A 337 4.94 -12.73 -9.74
C GLN A 337 4.29 -14.09 -9.47
N VAL A 338 4.30 -14.57 -8.22
CA VAL A 338 3.83 -15.91 -7.84
C VAL A 338 3.01 -15.89 -6.57
N GLU A 339 2.23 -16.96 -6.35
CA GLU A 339 1.53 -17.16 -5.09
C GLU A 339 2.56 -17.31 -4.00
N ASN A 340 2.45 -16.48 -2.96
CA ASN A 340 3.31 -16.58 -1.81
C ASN A 340 2.59 -16.08 -0.56
N HIS A 341 2.57 -16.94 0.45
CA HIS A 341 2.08 -16.69 1.81
C HIS A 341 2.66 -17.78 2.72
N PRO A 342 2.52 -17.72 4.06
CA PRO A 342 3.16 -18.68 4.95
C PRO A 342 2.91 -20.17 4.64
N CYS A 343 1.72 -20.54 4.12
CA CYS A 343 1.45 -21.92 3.69
C CYS A 343 2.15 -22.36 2.39
N ILE A 344 2.66 -21.41 1.60
CA ILE A 344 3.46 -21.66 0.40
C ILE A 344 4.55 -20.59 0.25
N ASN A 345 5.64 -20.78 1.01
CA ASN A 345 6.67 -19.77 1.16
C ASN A 345 7.59 -19.59 -0.07
N GLN A 346 7.57 -20.52 -1.03
CA GLN A 346 8.33 -20.47 -2.30
C GLN A 346 9.85 -20.31 -2.14
N LYS A 347 10.45 -20.81 -1.04
CA LYS A 347 11.88 -20.57 -0.73
C LYS A 347 12.83 -20.88 -1.89
N GLU A 348 12.71 -22.07 -2.51
CA GLU A 348 13.58 -22.46 -3.63
C GLU A 348 13.47 -21.48 -4.82
N LEU A 349 12.24 -21.12 -5.21
CA LEU A 349 12.01 -20.22 -6.32
C LEU A 349 12.50 -18.79 -6.02
N ILE A 350 12.32 -18.32 -4.78
CA ILE A 350 12.81 -17.02 -4.34
C ILE A 350 14.33 -16.97 -4.38
N ASP A 351 15.00 -17.98 -3.82
CA ASP A 351 16.46 -18.06 -3.80
C ASP A 351 17.04 -18.13 -5.22
N PHE A 352 16.41 -18.90 -6.10
CA PHE A 352 16.75 -18.93 -7.51
C PHE A 352 16.61 -17.54 -8.15
N CYS A 353 15.46 -16.88 -8.00
CA CYS A 353 15.21 -15.56 -8.59
C CYS A 353 16.20 -14.51 -8.04
N LYS A 354 16.46 -14.53 -6.73
CA LYS A 354 17.44 -13.66 -6.07
C LYS A 354 18.84 -13.86 -6.65
N SER A 355 19.26 -15.11 -6.89
CA SER A 355 20.56 -15.41 -7.52
C SER A 355 20.71 -14.86 -8.95
N LYS A 356 19.59 -14.51 -9.59
CA LYS A 356 19.52 -13.96 -10.96
C LYS A 356 19.15 -12.48 -11.01
N ASN A 357 19.08 -11.81 -9.85
CA ASN A 357 18.61 -10.42 -9.72
C ASN A 357 17.18 -10.20 -10.27
N ILE A 358 16.32 -11.20 -10.08
CA ILE A 358 14.90 -11.17 -10.46
C ILE A 358 14.09 -10.92 -9.18
N ILE A 359 13.24 -9.90 -9.19
CA ILE A 359 12.39 -9.58 -8.03
C ILE A 359 11.18 -10.51 -7.97
N ILE A 360 10.78 -10.90 -6.77
CA ILE A 360 9.52 -11.62 -6.54
C ILE A 360 8.42 -10.63 -6.14
N THR A 361 7.25 -10.81 -6.74
CA THR A 361 6.00 -10.26 -6.20
C THR A 361 5.12 -11.39 -5.70
N ALA A 362 4.70 -11.30 -4.45
CA ALA A 362 3.74 -12.18 -3.82
C ALA A 362 2.31 -11.75 -4.13
N TYR A 363 1.61 -12.53 -4.97
CA TYR A 363 0.15 -12.43 -5.07
C TYR A 363 -0.53 -13.35 -4.05
N SER A 364 -1.81 -13.11 -3.79
CA SER A 364 -2.60 -13.79 -2.75
C SER A 364 -1.92 -13.81 -1.37
N PRO A 365 -1.25 -12.73 -0.90
CA PRO A 365 -0.45 -12.77 0.32
C PRO A 365 -1.25 -13.07 1.61
N LEU A 366 -2.59 -13.04 1.51
CA LEU A 366 -3.53 -13.30 2.60
C LEU A 366 -4.30 -14.63 2.42
N GLY A 367 -3.88 -15.51 1.50
CA GLY A 367 -4.53 -16.80 1.21
C GLY A 367 -5.79 -16.71 0.32
N SER A 368 -6.06 -15.54 -0.26
CA SER A 368 -7.20 -15.28 -1.17
C SER A 368 -8.55 -15.86 -0.69
N PRO A 369 -9.04 -15.49 0.50
CA PRO A 369 -10.25 -16.09 1.08
C PRO A 369 -11.54 -15.75 0.31
N ASP A 370 -11.53 -14.74 -0.56
CA ASP A 370 -12.66 -14.34 -1.39
C ASP A 370 -12.69 -15.06 -2.75
N ARG A 371 -11.82 -16.05 -3.01
CA ARG A 371 -11.82 -16.82 -4.27
C ARG A 371 -13.07 -17.70 -4.42
N ALA A 372 -13.49 -17.96 -5.66
CA ALA A 372 -14.76 -18.64 -5.93
C ALA A 372 -14.79 -20.11 -5.49
N TRP A 373 -13.62 -20.75 -5.39
CA TRP A 373 -13.42 -22.13 -4.95
C TRP A 373 -12.87 -22.21 -3.52
N ALA A 374 -13.08 -21.17 -2.69
CA ALA A 374 -12.74 -21.22 -1.28
C ALA A 374 -13.59 -22.28 -0.55
N SER A 375 -12.98 -22.94 0.43
CA SER A 375 -13.61 -23.95 1.28
C SER A 375 -13.29 -23.67 2.74
N ASP A 376 -14.20 -24.05 3.65
CA ASP A 376 -13.96 -23.99 5.10
C ASP A 376 -12.78 -24.87 5.56
N LYS A 377 -12.33 -25.79 4.69
CA LYS A 377 -11.15 -26.64 4.93
C LYS A 377 -9.82 -25.92 4.65
N ASP A 378 -9.86 -24.76 4.00
CA ASP A 378 -8.66 -24.02 3.66
C ASP A 378 -7.99 -23.42 4.90
N PRO A 379 -6.64 -23.31 4.91
CA PRO A 379 -5.95 -22.57 5.94
C PRO A 379 -6.41 -21.11 6.02
N ASN A 380 -6.96 -20.73 7.17
CA ASN A 380 -7.27 -19.33 7.46
C ASN A 380 -6.09 -18.65 8.15
N LEU A 381 -5.18 -18.11 7.35
CA LEU A 381 -3.97 -17.43 7.82
C LEU A 381 -4.24 -16.26 8.79
N ARG A 382 -5.37 -15.56 8.64
CA ARG A 382 -5.72 -14.40 9.48
C ARG A 382 -6.15 -14.83 10.89
N GLU A 383 -6.73 -16.03 10.97
CA GLU A 383 -7.22 -16.60 12.22
C GLU A 383 -6.20 -17.54 12.88
N HIS A 384 -5.10 -17.87 12.19
CA HIS A 384 -4.10 -18.80 12.66
C HIS A 384 -3.45 -18.33 13.98
N PRO A 385 -3.40 -19.17 15.04
CA PRO A 385 -2.92 -18.77 16.37
C PRO A 385 -1.52 -18.14 16.36
N LEU A 386 -0.59 -18.71 15.60
CA LEU A 386 0.78 -18.18 15.48
C LEU A 386 0.82 -16.78 14.86
N VAL A 387 -0.04 -16.50 13.86
CA VAL A 387 -0.08 -15.19 13.21
C VAL A 387 -0.64 -14.15 14.18
N LYS A 388 -1.66 -14.52 14.97
CA LYS A 388 -2.21 -13.67 16.03
C LYS A 388 -1.22 -13.41 17.16
N GLU A 389 -0.49 -14.43 17.62
CA GLU A 389 0.58 -14.28 18.61
C GLU A 389 1.62 -13.24 18.16
N ILE A 390 2.11 -13.35 16.92
CA ILE A 390 3.07 -12.40 16.36
C ILE A 390 2.42 -11.01 16.22
N ALA A 391 1.17 -10.93 15.77
CA ALA A 391 0.45 -9.66 15.62
C ALA A 391 0.33 -8.91 16.95
N ASP A 392 -0.06 -9.61 18.01
CA ASP A 392 -0.17 -9.08 19.37
C ASP A 392 1.19 -8.62 19.90
N ALA A 393 2.24 -9.43 19.72
CA ALA A 393 3.60 -9.08 20.11
C ALA A 393 4.16 -7.84 19.37
N LYS A 394 3.69 -7.59 18.14
CA LYS A 394 4.09 -6.44 17.32
C LYS A 394 3.14 -5.24 17.43
N GLY A 395 2.03 -5.36 18.15
CA GLY A 395 1.02 -4.31 18.27
C GLY A 395 0.35 -3.96 16.93
N CYS A 396 0.14 -4.95 16.07
CA CYS A 396 -0.40 -4.78 14.72
C CYS A 396 -1.50 -5.83 14.44
N THR A 397 -2.09 -5.83 13.24
CA THR A 397 -3.11 -6.84 12.88
C THR A 397 -2.49 -8.08 12.24
N PRO A 398 -3.17 -9.25 12.29
CA PRO A 398 -2.73 -10.45 11.57
C PRO A 398 -2.48 -10.20 10.07
N VAL A 399 -3.31 -9.36 9.43
CA VAL A 399 -3.14 -8.98 8.02
C VAL A 399 -1.85 -8.19 7.81
N GLN A 400 -1.50 -7.28 8.72
CA GLN A 400 -0.24 -6.54 8.65
C GLN A 400 0.97 -7.45 8.84
N VAL A 401 0.89 -8.45 9.72
CA VAL A 401 1.94 -9.49 9.84
C VAL A 401 2.14 -10.25 8.53
N LEU A 402 1.05 -10.71 7.90
CA LEU A 402 1.12 -11.45 6.64
C LEU A 402 1.70 -10.62 5.49
N ILE A 403 1.42 -9.31 5.46
CA ILE A 403 2.04 -8.40 4.48
C ILE A 403 3.51 -8.17 4.84
N ALA A 404 3.82 -7.89 6.11
CA ALA A 404 5.17 -7.60 6.58
C ALA A 404 6.13 -8.81 6.45
N TYR A 405 5.61 -10.03 6.50
CA TYR A 405 6.33 -11.27 6.18
C TYR A 405 7.05 -11.15 4.84
N HIS A 406 6.40 -10.57 3.83
CA HIS A 406 6.99 -10.35 2.51
C HIS A 406 7.91 -9.14 2.49
N LEU A 407 7.42 -8.00 2.99
CA LEU A 407 8.13 -6.72 2.91
C LEU A 407 9.50 -6.77 3.62
N CYS A 408 9.60 -7.45 4.77
CA CYS A 408 10.85 -7.58 5.53
C CYS A 408 11.93 -8.38 4.78
N GLN A 409 11.52 -9.28 3.89
CA GLN A 409 12.40 -10.08 3.05
C GLN A 409 12.76 -9.41 1.71
N GLY A 410 12.25 -8.19 1.48
CA GLY A 410 12.42 -7.48 0.21
C GLY A 410 11.53 -8.00 -0.93
N ILE A 411 10.52 -8.81 -0.59
CA ILE A 411 9.53 -9.32 -1.54
C ILE A 411 8.44 -8.27 -1.72
N VAL A 412 8.10 -7.96 -2.97
CA VAL A 412 6.98 -7.07 -3.28
C VAL A 412 5.66 -7.77 -2.93
N CYS A 413 4.72 -7.08 -2.30
CA CYS A 413 3.47 -7.64 -1.80
C CYS A 413 2.28 -6.84 -2.33
N ILE A 414 1.29 -7.52 -2.93
CA ILE A 414 0.14 -6.88 -3.58
C ILE A 414 -1.20 -7.32 -2.95
N PRO A 415 -1.47 -7.00 -1.67
CA PRO A 415 -2.75 -7.34 -1.04
C PRO A 415 -3.92 -6.65 -1.75
N LYS A 416 -4.96 -7.40 -2.06
CA LYS A 416 -6.21 -6.87 -2.64
C LYS A 416 -7.17 -6.41 -1.56
N SER A 417 -7.78 -5.25 -1.76
CA SER A 417 -8.99 -4.84 -1.03
C SER A 417 -9.73 -3.74 -1.79
N VAL A 418 -11.05 -3.76 -1.70
CA VAL A 418 -11.93 -2.66 -2.17
C VAL A 418 -12.44 -1.79 -1.02
N THR A 419 -12.17 -2.19 0.23
CA THR A 419 -12.63 -1.48 1.43
C THR A 419 -11.61 -0.40 1.83
N PRO A 420 -11.93 0.90 1.78
CA PRO A 420 -10.94 1.97 2.03
C PRO A 420 -10.20 1.86 3.36
N ALA A 421 -10.89 1.49 4.45
CA ALA A 421 -10.26 1.30 5.75
C ALA A 421 -9.24 0.15 5.76
N ARG A 422 -9.50 -0.95 5.04
CA ARG A 422 -8.57 -2.08 4.91
C ARG A 422 -7.39 -1.71 4.02
N ILE A 423 -7.62 -0.98 2.93
CA ILE A 423 -6.55 -0.47 2.05
C ILE A 423 -5.57 0.39 2.87
N GLN A 424 -6.10 1.34 3.65
CA GLN A 424 -5.26 2.16 4.51
C GLN A 424 -4.53 1.32 5.57
N GLN A 425 -5.22 0.39 6.24
CA GLN A 425 -4.62 -0.49 7.24
C GLN A 425 -3.48 -1.35 6.67
N ASN A 426 -3.67 -1.91 5.47
CA ASN A 426 -2.68 -2.71 4.76
C ASN A 426 -1.42 -1.89 4.45
N PHE A 427 -1.56 -0.61 4.09
CA PHE A 427 -0.43 0.28 3.84
C PHE A 427 0.47 0.45 5.06
N LEU A 428 -0.10 0.41 6.26
CA LEU A 428 0.65 0.53 7.52
C LEU A 428 1.52 -0.70 7.83
N ALA A 429 1.39 -1.80 7.08
CA ALA A 429 2.31 -2.93 7.20
C ALA A 429 3.77 -2.57 6.86
N LEU A 430 4.00 -1.47 6.14
CA LEU A 430 5.34 -0.93 5.90
C LEU A 430 6.10 -0.56 7.19
N ASP A 431 5.36 -0.23 8.25
CA ASP A 431 5.91 0.15 9.56
C ASP A 431 6.13 -1.06 10.49
N VAL A 432 5.69 -2.27 10.08
CA VAL A 432 5.84 -3.50 10.86
C VAL A 432 7.17 -4.16 10.53
N ASN A 433 8.01 -4.36 11.56
CA ASN A 433 9.29 -5.04 11.43
C ASN A 433 9.24 -6.44 12.08
N LEU A 434 9.36 -7.46 11.24
CA LEU A 434 9.50 -8.85 11.67
C LEU A 434 10.98 -9.21 11.76
N SER A 435 11.37 -9.88 12.83
CA SER A 435 12.72 -10.42 12.99
C SER A 435 12.87 -11.71 12.18
N ASP A 436 14.10 -12.16 11.94
CA ASP A 436 14.36 -13.48 11.33
C ASP A 436 13.70 -14.61 12.13
N ALA A 437 13.63 -14.48 13.46
CA ALA A 437 12.93 -15.44 14.31
C ALA A 437 11.41 -15.45 14.06
N ASP A 438 10.80 -14.28 13.83
CA ASP A 438 9.37 -14.19 13.48
C ASP A 438 9.10 -14.79 12.09
N ILE A 439 9.98 -14.52 11.12
CA ILE A 439 9.89 -15.09 9.76
C ILE A 439 10.05 -16.61 9.82
N ASN A 440 11.06 -17.12 10.53
CA ASN A 440 11.28 -18.55 10.70
C ASN A 440 10.10 -19.24 11.41
N LYS A 441 9.45 -18.57 12.37
CA LYS A 441 8.21 -19.06 12.98
C LYS A 441 7.11 -19.21 11.91
N LEU A 442 6.87 -18.17 11.12
CA LEU A 442 5.85 -18.18 10.06
C LEU A 442 6.15 -19.23 8.97
N ASP A 443 7.42 -19.47 8.66
CA ASP A 443 7.83 -20.50 7.70
C ASP A 443 7.45 -21.92 8.14
N THR A 444 7.22 -22.15 9.44
CA THR A 444 6.74 -23.46 9.93
C THR A 444 5.30 -23.76 9.51
N LEU A 445 4.57 -22.77 8.98
CA LEU A 445 3.21 -22.94 8.47
C LEU A 445 3.16 -23.50 7.04
N ALA A 446 4.32 -23.70 6.40
CA ALA A 446 4.40 -24.24 5.05
C ALA A 446 3.73 -25.62 4.97
N SER A 447 2.84 -25.79 4.00
CA SER A 447 2.05 -27.02 3.82
C SER A 447 1.83 -27.36 2.35
N ASP A 448 2.54 -26.68 1.44
CA ASP A 448 2.36 -26.74 -0.02
C ASP A 448 0.94 -26.41 -0.51
N TYR A 449 0.11 -25.84 0.37
CA TYR A 449 -1.24 -25.41 0.04
C TYR A 449 -1.19 -24.22 -0.92
N ARG A 450 -1.77 -24.39 -2.11
CA ARG A 450 -2.03 -23.34 -3.10
C ARG A 450 -3.50 -22.95 -3.08
N ALA A 451 -3.78 -21.69 -2.79
CA ALA A 451 -5.08 -21.06 -3.01
C ALA A 451 -5.41 -20.94 -4.51
N CYS A 452 -4.42 -20.79 -5.39
CA CYS A 452 -4.61 -20.68 -6.84
C CYS A 452 -3.88 -21.81 -7.59
N PRO A 453 -4.35 -23.08 -7.47
CA PRO A 453 -3.67 -24.22 -8.08
C PRO A 453 -3.87 -24.29 -9.60
N TRP A 454 -4.93 -23.70 -10.17
CA TRP A 454 -5.21 -23.74 -11.61
C TRP A 454 -5.41 -25.18 -12.17
N ASP A 455 -6.00 -26.06 -11.37
CA ASP A 455 -6.22 -27.47 -11.72
C ASP A 455 -6.96 -27.68 -13.06
N PHE A 456 -7.83 -26.73 -13.43
CA PHE A 456 -8.53 -26.72 -14.73
C PHE A 456 -7.58 -26.75 -15.94
N TRP A 457 -6.34 -26.27 -15.81
CA TRP A 457 -5.32 -26.31 -16.85
C TRP A 457 -4.16 -27.28 -16.56
N SER A 458 -4.31 -28.20 -15.60
CA SER A 458 -3.27 -29.15 -15.20
C SER A 458 -2.74 -30.03 -16.35
N HIS A 459 -3.57 -30.27 -17.36
CA HIS A 459 -3.21 -31.01 -18.58
C HIS A 459 -2.39 -30.20 -19.59
N HIS A 460 -2.25 -28.88 -19.42
CA HIS A 460 -1.41 -28.07 -20.29
C HIS A 460 0.06 -28.51 -20.17
N VAL A 461 0.76 -28.57 -21.30
CA VAL A 461 2.16 -29.01 -21.36
C VAL A 461 3.05 -28.15 -20.47
N ASN A 462 2.86 -26.83 -20.52
CA ASN A 462 3.55 -25.83 -19.69
C ASN A 462 2.89 -25.57 -18.32
N TYR A 463 2.04 -26.45 -17.79
CA TYR A 463 1.44 -26.22 -16.46
C TYR A 463 2.55 -26.12 -15.39
N PRO A 464 2.65 -25.02 -14.63
CA PRO A 464 3.84 -24.69 -13.85
C PRO A 464 3.97 -25.45 -12.52
N PHE A 465 2.90 -26.07 -12.02
CA PHE A 465 2.85 -26.61 -10.66
C PHE A 465 2.87 -28.14 -10.60
N LYS A 466 3.47 -28.80 -11.61
CA LYS A 466 3.74 -30.26 -11.56
C LYS A 466 4.98 -30.60 -10.74
N GLU A 467 5.94 -29.68 -10.71
CA GLU A 467 7.25 -29.81 -10.06
C GLU A 467 7.19 -29.46 -8.57
#